data_AF-A0A1J9PAZ2-F1
#
_entry.id   AF-A0A1J9PAZ2-F1
#
_cell.length_a   1.000
_cell.length_b   1.000
_cell.length_c   1.000
_cell.angle_alpha   90.00
_cell.angle_beta   90.00
_cell.angle_gamma   90.00
#
_symmetry.space_group_name_H-M   'P 1'
#
loop_
_entity.id
_entity.type
_entity.pdbx_description
1 polymer ?
#
loop_
_entity_poly.entity_id
_entity_poly.type
_entity_poly.pdbx_seq_one_letter_code
_entity_poly.pdbx_strand_id
1 'polypeptide(L)'
;MSTSSSGRQKRCARSAPDNSNNKITTKTTSTTAYNQNFNNIWLTMKPAKPNNWLELNEPLTQPRASLSPSKISEQEFGEFREADMNASKEKPIVRLAIPIIEGHIDDVRCMEGDYPFRNFAPLTDGTLANATPDHFLDARPEQLNRQFRDQLSDFVVPSTQKDHPIAPNFFQEAKGPDGSPAVATRQACYDDAMRTPGICSYQSS
;
A
#
# COMPACT_ATOMS: atom_id res chain seq x y z
N MET A 1 33.36 40.78 -56.34
CA MET A 1 32.44 40.25 -55.32
C MET A 1 31.75 39.03 -55.90
N SER A 2 31.80 37.92 -55.15
CA SER A 2 30.97 36.69 -55.25
C SER A 2 31.05 35.84 -56.54
N THR A 3 31.13 34.51 -56.54
CA THR A 3 31.55 33.46 -55.60
C THR A 3 31.77 32.21 -56.48
N SER A 4 32.92 31.58 -56.32
CA SER A 4 33.39 30.27 -56.84
C SER A 4 32.63 29.10 -56.19
N SER A 5 32.73 27.82 -56.55
CA SER A 5 33.10 27.03 -57.74
C SER A 5 32.80 25.56 -57.39
N SER A 6 32.55 24.75 -58.41
CA SER A 6 32.24 23.31 -58.41
C SER A 6 33.06 22.37 -57.51
N GLY A 7 32.43 21.27 -57.07
CA GLY A 7 33.12 20.04 -56.61
C GLY A 7 32.48 18.76 -57.20
N ARG A 8 33.31 17.92 -57.84
CA ARG A 8 32.98 16.62 -58.47
C ARG A 8 33.06 15.44 -57.47
N GLN A 9 32.04 14.58 -57.54
CA GLN A 9 31.94 13.12 -57.31
C GLN A 9 33.17 12.25 -56.88
N LYS A 10 33.04 11.41 -55.83
CA LYS A 10 32.98 9.90 -55.86
C LYS A 10 33.17 9.20 -54.48
N ARG A 11 32.24 8.25 -54.20
CA ARG A 11 32.28 6.90 -53.55
C ARG A 11 32.96 6.62 -52.18
N CYS A 12 32.10 6.18 -51.25
CA CYS A 12 32.15 5.13 -50.19
C CYS A 12 33.42 4.84 -49.36
N ALA A 13 33.28 4.92 -48.03
CA ALA A 13 33.93 4.04 -47.06
C ALA A 13 33.03 3.82 -45.82
N ARG A 14 32.96 2.57 -45.34
CA ARG A 14 32.20 2.07 -44.19
C ARG A 14 33.01 2.29 -42.91
N SER A 15 32.41 2.75 -41.81
CA SER A 15 32.95 2.67 -40.45
C SER A 15 31.81 2.66 -39.42
N ALA A 16 32.06 2.00 -38.28
CA ALA A 16 31.18 1.32 -37.32
C ALA A 16 30.12 2.16 -36.57
N PRO A 17 29.15 1.53 -35.85
CA PRO A 17 28.00 2.21 -35.25
C PRO A 17 28.36 2.79 -33.89
N ASP A 18 27.96 4.03 -33.63
CA ASP A 18 28.00 4.59 -32.28
C ASP A 18 26.63 4.51 -31.61
N ASN A 19 26.66 3.94 -30.42
CA ASN A 19 25.57 3.43 -29.62
C ASN A 19 25.18 4.51 -28.62
N SER A 20 23.99 5.11 -28.76
CA SER A 20 23.38 5.87 -27.67
C SER A 20 21.87 5.74 -27.68
N ASN A 21 21.39 4.58 -27.24
CA ASN A 21 20.03 4.45 -26.72
C ASN A 21 20.00 4.96 -25.26
N ASN A 22 19.98 6.28 -25.08
CA ASN A 22 19.56 6.90 -23.82
C ASN A 22 18.02 6.95 -23.78
N LYS A 23 17.41 5.77 -23.57
CA LYS A 23 16.02 5.66 -23.12
C LYS A 23 15.96 6.21 -21.69
N ILE A 24 15.60 7.49 -21.57
CA ILE A 24 15.25 8.13 -20.31
C ILE A 24 14.10 7.31 -19.72
N THR A 25 14.41 6.51 -18.70
CA THR A 25 13.42 5.86 -17.85
C THR A 25 12.98 6.89 -16.84
N THR A 26 11.82 7.49 -17.07
CA THR A 26 11.09 8.27 -16.08
C THR A 26 10.79 7.35 -14.90
N LYS A 27 11.56 7.48 -13.82
CA LYS A 27 11.26 6.82 -12.54
C LYS A 27 9.97 7.41 -12.00
N THR A 28 8.88 6.66 -12.08
CA THR A 28 7.65 6.97 -11.37
C THR A 28 7.97 6.90 -9.88
N THR A 29 8.00 8.06 -9.22
CA THR A 29 8.19 8.16 -7.77
C THR A 29 6.95 7.55 -7.09
N SER A 30 7.08 6.33 -6.56
CA SER A 30 6.11 5.81 -5.58
C SER A 30 5.97 6.84 -4.47
N THR A 31 4.73 7.24 -4.18
CA THR A 31 4.44 8.29 -3.19
C THR A 31 4.31 7.71 -1.77
N THR A 32 4.59 6.42 -1.59
CA THR A 32 4.47 5.71 -0.33
C THR A 32 5.85 5.32 0.23
N ALA A 33 6.07 5.64 1.51
CA ALA A 33 7.38 5.72 2.17
C ALA A 33 7.93 4.35 2.58
N TYR A 34 8.07 3.43 1.63
CA TYR A 34 8.67 2.13 1.88
C TYR A 34 10.16 2.26 2.25
N ASN A 35 10.53 1.88 3.49
CA ASN A 35 11.92 1.90 3.95
C ASN A 35 12.59 0.53 3.74
N GLN A 36 13.66 0.48 2.93
CA GLN A 36 14.41 -0.75 2.67
C GLN A 36 15.02 -1.38 3.93
N ASN A 37 15.28 -0.60 4.99
CA ASN A 37 15.81 -1.11 6.26
C ASN A 37 14.81 -2.03 6.97
N PHE A 38 13.50 -1.90 6.72
CA PHE A 38 12.49 -2.77 7.30
C PHE A 38 12.69 -4.24 6.93
N ASN A 39 13.06 -4.53 5.67
CA ASN A 39 13.33 -5.91 5.23
C ASN A 39 14.42 -6.58 6.07
N ASN A 40 15.47 -5.85 6.42
CA ASN A 40 16.58 -6.38 7.21
C ASN A 40 16.13 -6.73 8.63
N ILE A 41 15.25 -5.91 9.21
CA ILE A 41 14.68 -6.14 10.54
C ILE A 41 13.69 -7.32 10.49
N TRP A 42 12.74 -7.31 9.56
CA TRP A 42 11.73 -8.36 9.44
C TRP A 42 12.32 -9.74 9.14
N LEU A 43 13.34 -9.85 8.28
CA LEU A 43 14.01 -11.14 8.02
C LEU A 43 14.66 -11.74 9.27
N THR A 44 15.09 -10.91 10.21
CA THR A 44 15.65 -11.37 11.50
C THR A 44 14.58 -11.74 12.51
N MET A 45 13.36 -11.21 12.37
CA MET A 45 12.22 -11.48 13.25
C MET A 45 11.36 -12.63 12.73
N LYS A 46 11.93 -13.80 12.42
CA LYS A 46 11.09 -15.02 12.26
C LYS A 46 10.48 -15.36 13.62
N PRO A 47 9.18 -15.10 13.85
CA PRO A 47 8.61 -15.38 15.15
C PRO A 47 8.53 -16.89 15.31
N ALA A 48 8.91 -17.38 16.49
CA ALA A 48 8.74 -18.79 16.83
C ALA A 48 7.23 -19.13 16.77
N LYS A 49 6.92 -20.36 16.34
CA LYS A 49 5.54 -20.84 16.38
C LYS A 49 5.04 -20.78 17.83
N PRO A 50 3.94 -20.06 18.12
CA PRO A 50 3.47 -19.91 19.50
C PRO A 50 2.98 -21.25 20.05
N ASN A 51 3.12 -21.44 21.36
CA ASN A 51 2.78 -22.71 22.03
C ASN A 51 1.29 -23.06 21.90
N ASN A 52 0.42 -22.05 21.79
CA ASN A 52 -1.03 -22.19 21.59
C ASN A 52 -1.45 -22.13 20.11
N TRP A 53 -0.55 -22.42 19.16
CA TRP A 53 -0.85 -22.37 17.73
C TRP A 53 -2.10 -23.17 17.33
N LEU A 54 -2.32 -24.33 17.93
CA LEU A 54 -3.49 -25.17 17.63
C LEU A 54 -4.80 -24.49 18.05
N GLU A 55 -4.83 -23.92 19.25
CA GLU A 55 -5.98 -23.20 19.79
C GLU A 55 -6.29 -21.92 18.99
N LEU A 56 -5.26 -21.17 18.58
CA LEU A 56 -5.43 -19.96 17.76
C LEU A 56 -5.94 -20.25 16.35
N ASN A 57 -5.60 -21.41 15.78
CA ASN A 57 -6.01 -21.78 14.42
C ASN A 57 -7.33 -22.55 14.37
N GLU A 58 -7.80 -23.13 15.46
CA GLU A 58 -9.10 -23.83 15.49
C GLU A 58 -10.26 -22.92 15.04
N PRO A 59 -10.39 -21.65 15.48
CA PRO A 59 -11.42 -20.75 14.97
C PRO A 59 -11.27 -20.43 13.48
N LEU A 60 -10.04 -20.45 12.96
CA LEU A 60 -9.76 -20.16 11.55
C LEU A 60 -10.11 -21.33 10.62
N THR A 61 -10.16 -22.57 11.14
CA THR A 61 -10.59 -23.74 10.36
C THR A 61 -12.11 -23.91 10.31
N GLN A 62 -12.84 -23.25 11.21
CA GLN A 62 -14.30 -23.26 11.16
C GLN A 62 -14.78 -22.48 9.92
N PRO A 63 -15.70 -23.06 9.11
CA PRO A 63 -16.37 -22.33 8.05
C PRO A 63 -17.04 -21.10 8.65
N ARG A 64 -16.56 -19.91 8.28
CA ARG A 64 -17.26 -18.68 8.61
C ARG A 64 -18.60 -18.72 7.88
N ALA A 65 -19.69 -18.60 8.61
CA ALA A 65 -20.99 -18.31 8.00
C ALA A 65 -20.84 -16.96 7.30
N SER A 66 -20.53 -16.98 6.00
CA SER A 66 -20.52 -15.77 5.19
C SER A 66 -21.95 -15.27 5.14
N LEU A 67 -22.27 -14.24 5.94
CA LEU A 67 -23.62 -13.66 6.01
C LEU A 67 -24.03 -12.95 4.71
N SER A 68 -23.16 -12.88 3.72
CA SER A 68 -23.47 -12.32 2.42
C SER A 68 -23.23 -13.36 1.33
N PRO A 69 -24.22 -13.68 0.49
CA PRO A 69 -23.94 -14.13 -0.86
C PRO A 69 -23.37 -12.92 -1.62
N SER A 70 -22.11 -12.54 -1.38
CA SER A 70 -21.46 -11.47 -2.13
C SER A 70 -21.07 -12.01 -3.51
N LYS A 71 -22.08 -12.28 -4.33
CA LYS A 71 -21.87 -12.46 -5.76
C LYS A 71 -21.75 -11.07 -6.34
N ILE A 72 -20.53 -10.66 -6.64
CA ILE A 72 -20.28 -9.58 -7.60
C ILE A 72 -21.11 -9.91 -8.84
N SER A 73 -21.99 -8.99 -9.21
CA SER A 73 -22.77 -9.10 -10.43
C SER A 73 -21.86 -9.01 -11.65
N GLU A 74 -22.30 -9.57 -12.79
CA GLU A 74 -21.55 -9.44 -14.05
C GLU A 74 -21.33 -7.96 -14.42
N GLN A 75 -22.28 -7.09 -14.05
CA GLN A 75 -22.17 -5.66 -14.22
C GLN A 75 -21.03 -5.07 -13.38
N GLU A 76 -21.01 -5.33 -12.06
CA GLU A 76 -19.93 -4.87 -11.17
C GLU A 76 -18.56 -5.42 -11.61
N PHE A 77 -18.51 -6.67 -12.07
CA PHE A 77 -17.28 -7.23 -12.62
C PHE A 77 -16.83 -6.49 -13.90
N GLY A 78 -17.79 -6.15 -14.78
CA GLY A 78 -17.54 -5.33 -15.96
C GLY A 78 -17.00 -3.95 -15.60
N GLU A 79 -17.62 -3.27 -14.62
CA GLU A 79 -17.21 -1.97 -14.10
C GLU A 79 -15.80 -2.03 -13.48
N PHE A 80 -15.51 -3.07 -12.71
CA PHE A 80 -14.17 -3.32 -12.16
C PHE A 80 -13.13 -3.46 -13.27
N ARG A 81 -13.41 -4.27 -14.29
CA ARG A 81 -12.49 -4.43 -15.44
C ARG A 81 -12.28 -3.12 -16.17
N GLU A 82 -13.32 -2.32 -16.35
CA GLU A 82 -13.21 -1.02 -17.03
C GLU A 82 -12.36 -0.04 -16.21
N ALA A 83 -12.58 0.01 -14.89
CA ALA A 83 -11.80 0.84 -13.97
C ALA A 83 -10.32 0.43 -13.96
N ASP A 84 -10.03 -0.88 -13.93
CA ASP A 84 -8.67 -1.42 -13.96
C ASP A 84 -7.96 -1.14 -15.29
N MET A 85 -8.60 -1.47 -16.43
CA MET A 85 -8.00 -1.28 -17.76
C MET A 85 -7.76 0.20 -18.11
N ASN A 86 -8.61 1.11 -17.63
CA ASN A 86 -8.50 2.54 -17.94
C ASN A 86 -7.62 3.31 -16.95
N ALA A 87 -7.20 2.69 -15.84
CA ALA A 87 -6.34 3.33 -14.87
C ALA A 87 -4.92 3.49 -15.42
N SER A 88 -4.47 4.74 -15.53
CA SER A 88 -3.08 5.05 -15.92
C SER A 88 -2.11 5.09 -14.73
N LYS A 89 -2.63 5.11 -13.50
CA LYS A 89 -1.87 5.26 -12.25
C LYS A 89 -2.56 4.51 -11.11
N GLU A 90 -1.87 4.44 -9.98
CA GLU A 90 -2.33 3.80 -8.73
C GLU A 90 -3.59 4.45 -8.15
N LYS A 91 -3.64 5.79 -8.04
CA LYS A 91 -4.79 6.49 -7.43
C LYS A 91 -6.15 6.15 -8.06
N PRO A 92 -6.31 6.09 -9.41
CA PRO A 92 -7.55 5.60 -10.02
C PRO A 92 -7.94 4.17 -9.62
N ILE A 93 -6.98 3.25 -9.47
CA ILE A 93 -7.24 1.87 -9.01
C ILE A 93 -7.84 1.89 -7.62
N VAL A 94 -7.17 2.58 -6.68
CA VAL A 94 -7.62 2.71 -5.29
C VAL A 94 -9.00 3.35 -5.22
N ARG A 95 -9.25 4.39 -6.03
CA ARG A 95 -10.49 5.15 -5.95
C ARG A 95 -11.68 4.52 -6.66
N LEU A 96 -11.46 3.73 -7.71
CA LEU A 96 -12.52 3.26 -8.60
C LEU A 96 -12.67 1.74 -8.60
N ALA A 97 -11.57 0.99 -8.57
CA ALA A 97 -11.61 -0.47 -8.65
C ALA A 97 -11.78 -1.12 -7.28
N ILE A 98 -11.07 -0.62 -6.26
CA ILE A 98 -11.15 -1.16 -4.90
C ILE A 98 -12.58 -1.10 -4.31
N PRO A 99 -13.32 0.03 -4.39
CA PRO A 99 -14.65 0.09 -3.80
C PRO A 99 -15.64 -0.92 -4.39
N ILE A 100 -15.45 -1.34 -5.65
CA ILE A 100 -16.28 -2.37 -6.29
C ILE A 100 -16.04 -3.73 -5.64
N ILE A 101 -14.80 -4.04 -5.26
CA ILE A 101 -14.44 -5.28 -4.56
C ILE A 101 -14.98 -5.26 -3.13
N GLU A 102 -14.86 -4.12 -2.45
CA GLU A 102 -15.35 -3.96 -1.08
C GLU A 102 -16.87 -4.01 -0.99
N GLY A 103 -17.55 -3.60 -2.06
CA GLY A 103 -19.00 -3.57 -2.14
C GLY A 103 -19.60 -2.46 -1.27
N HIS A 104 -20.81 -2.71 -0.76
CA HIS A 104 -21.50 -1.70 0.04
C HIS A 104 -20.88 -1.58 1.44
N ILE A 105 -20.49 -0.35 1.79
CA ILE A 105 -19.96 0.00 3.11
C ILE A 105 -20.95 0.92 3.80
N ASP A 106 -21.41 0.50 4.97
CA ASP A 106 -22.45 1.19 5.74
C ASP A 106 -22.01 2.59 6.22
N ASP A 107 -20.73 2.75 6.57
CA ASP A 107 -20.15 4.02 7.02
C ASP A 107 -18.83 4.30 6.31
N VAL A 108 -18.89 5.13 5.26
CA VAL A 108 -17.70 5.55 4.49
C VAL A 108 -16.68 6.33 5.33
N ARG A 109 -17.05 6.81 6.52
CA ARG A 109 -16.14 7.52 7.42
C ARG A 109 -15.31 6.58 8.29
N CYS A 110 -15.42 5.27 8.05
CA CYS A 110 -14.55 4.23 8.57
C CYS A 110 -13.43 3.87 7.57
N MET A 111 -13.42 4.51 6.40
CA MET A 111 -12.47 4.25 5.33
C MET A 111 -11.63 5.49 5.08
N GLU A 112 -10.32 5.30 4.92
CA GLU A 112 -9.44 6.36 4.44
C GLU A 112 -8.16 5.79 3.82
N GLY A 113 -7.23 6.65 3.45
CA GLY A 113 -5.98 6.25 2.81
C GLY A 113 -5.14 7.48 2.46
N ASP A 114 -3.99 7.25 1.83
CA ASP A 114 -3.17 8.29 1.22
C ASP A 114 -2.62 9.34 2.22
N TYR A 115 -2.51 9.01 3.52
CA TYR A 115 -1.88 9.87 4.53
C TYR A 115 -0.97 9.11 5.51
N PRO A 116 0.12 9.76 5.99
CA PRO A 116 1.08 9.11 6.88
C PRO A 116 0.54 8.99 8.31
N PHE A 117 0.76 7.84 8.93
CA PHE A 117 0.43 7.57 10.32
C PHE A 117 1.41 8.25 11.27
N ARG A 118 1.20 9.54 11.51
CA ARG A 118 2.12 10.40 12.28
C ARG A 118 1.98 10.29 13.78
N ASN A 119 0.90 9.69 14.28
CA ASN A 119 0.64 9.61 15.71
C ASN A 119 1.12 8.30 16.33
N PHE A 120 1.39 7.26 15.54
CA PHE A 120 1.88 6.00 16.07
C PHE A 120 3.28 6.10 16.67
N ALA A 121 3.47 5.36 17.77
CA ALA A 121 4.80 5.15 18.34
C ALA A 121 5.72 4.51 17.29
N PRO A 122 7.00 4.92 17.22
CA PRO A 122 7.93 4.31 16.28
C PRO A 122 8.08 2.81 16.50
N LEU A 123 8.11 2.04 15.40
CA LEU A 123 8.39 0.60 15.46
C LEU A 123 9.82 0.28 15.92
N THR A 124 10.76 1.21 15.71
CA THR A 124 12.19 1.08 16.05
C THR A 124 12.73 2.36 16.71
N ASP A 125 14.00 2.67 16.50
CA ASP A 125 14.69 3.91 16.90
C ASP A 125 14.15 5.23 16.29
N GLY A 126 12.99 5.22 15.63
CA GLY A 126 12.42 6.41 15.00
C GLY A 126 13.03 6.78 13.65
N THR A 127 13.90 5.95 13.08
CA THR A 127 14.49 6.21 11.75
C THR A 127 13.62 5.72 10.60
N LEU A 128 12.66 4.84 10.87
CA LEU A 128 11.72 4.36 9.88
C LEU A 128 10.68 5.43 9.54
N ALA A 129 10.31 5.51 8.27
CA ALA A 129 9.30 6.46 7.81
C ALA A 129 7.90 5.96 8.19
N ASN A 130 6.97 6.85 8.48
CA ASN A 130 5.61 6.43 8.85
C ASN A 130 4.93 5.68 7.69
N ALA A 131 4.20 4.61 8.03
CA ALA A 131 3.28 3.94 7.12
C ALA A 131 2.32 4.96 6.49
N THR A 132 2.04 4.79 5.20
CA THR A 132 1.14 5.64 4.43
C THR A 132 0.35 4.71 3.51
N PRO A 133 -0.63 3.96 4.04
CA PRO A 133 -1.35 2.98 3.24
C PRO A 133 -2.17 3.67 2.16
N ASP A 134 -2.24 3.07 0.97
CA ASP A 134 -3.09 3.57 -0.12
C ASP A 134 -4.57 3.61 0.32
N HIS A 135 -5.01 2.61 1.09
CA HIS A 135 -6.38 2.44 1.56
C HIS A 135 -6.45 1.59 2.83
N PHE A 136 -7.40 1.89 3.72
CA PHE A 136 -7.61 1.12 4.95
C PHE A 136 -9.04 1.24 5.51
N LEU A 137 -9.43 0.27 6.35
CA LEU A 137 -10.72 0.21 7.05
C LEU A 137 -10.57 0.10 8.58
N ASP A 138 -11.34 0.93 9.26
CA ASP A 138 -11.10 1.35 10.65
C ASP A 138 -12.41 1.50 11.45
N ALA A 139 -12.26 1.86 12.72
CA ALA A 139 -13.35 2.23 13.61
C ALA A 139 -13.55 3.75 13.69
N ARG A 140 -14.79 4.17 13.92
CA ARG A 140 -15.12 5.56 14.25
C ARG A 140 -14.52 5.95 15.62
N PRO A 141 -14.03 7.19 15.79
CA PRO A 141 -13.51 7.66 17.08
C PRO A 141 -14.49 7.51 18.24
N GLU A 142 -15.80 7.54 17.98
CA GLU A 142 -16.86 7.41 18.96
C GLU A 142 -17.09 5.95 19.42
N GLN A 143 -16.57 4.95 18.70
CA GLN A 143 -16.70 3.53 19.05
C GLN A 143 -15.73 3.10 20.16
N LEU A 144 -14.63 3.83 20.35
CA LEU A 144 -13.69 3.59 21.45
C LEU A 144 -13.94 4.57 22.59
N ASN A 145 -14.04 4.05 23.81
CA ASN A 145 -14.16 4.89 25.00
C ASN A 145 -12.99 5.89 25.06
N ARG A 146 -13.33 7.17 25.31
CA ARG A 146 -12.36 8.27 25.33
C ARG A 146 -11.13 8.00 26.20
N GLN A 147 -11.31 7.41 27.39
CA GLN A 147 -10.18 7.12 28.28
C GLN A 147 -9.22 6.12 27.65
N PHE A 148 -9.72 5.04 27.05
CA PHE A 148 -8.87 4.06 26.37
C PHE A 148 -8.26 4.63 25.09
N ARG A 149 -8.99 5.48 24.37
CA ARG A 149 -8.46 6.18 23.19
C ARG A 149 -7.31 7.11 23.54
N ASP A 150 -7.43 7.85 24.65
CA ASP A 150 -6.37 8.75 25.12
C ASP A 150 -5.16 7.95 25.65
N GLN A 151 -5.40 6.83 26.34
CA GLN A 151 -4.34 5.94 26.85
C GLN A 151 -3.59 5.17 25.75
N LEU A 152 -4.28 4.78 24.68
CA LEU A 152 -3.72 3.98 23.58
C LEU A 152 -3.47 4.81 22.33
N SER A 153 -3.48 6.14 22.44
CA SER A 153 -3.46 7.06 21.29
C SER A 153 -2.35 6.72 20.31
N ASP A 154 -1.15 6.51 20.81
CA ASP A 154 0.06 6.17 20.04
C ASP A 154 0.07 4.74 19.46
N PHE A 155 -0.95 3.93 19.73
CA PHE A 155 -1.11 2.58 19.18
C PHE A 155 -2.34 2.42 18.29
N VAL A 156 -3.41 3.18 18.56
CA VAL A 156 -4.69 3.00 17.87
C VAL A 156 -5.14 4.24 17.11
N VAL A 157 -4.58 5.43 17.35
CA VAL A 157 -4.97 6.63 16.59
C VAL A 157 -3.91 6.90 15.52
N PRO A 158 -4.22 6.77 14.21
CA PRO A 158 -3.22 6.95 13.15
C PRO A 158 -2.78 8.42 12.99
N SER A 159 -3.69 9.36 13.24
CA SER A 159 -3.53 10.80 13.00
C SER A 159 -4.17 11.61 14.12
N THR A 160 -3.59 12.76 14.47
CA THR A 160 -4.11 13.63 15.53
C THR A 160 -5.33 14.45 15.11
N GLN A 161 -5.75 14.41 13.83
CA GLN A 161 -7.00 15.06 13.43
C GLN A 161 -8.18 14.23 13.94
N LYS A 162 -9.14 14.93 14.55
CA LYS A 162 -10.17 14.31 15.41
C LYS A 162 -11.23 13.51 14.66
N ASP A 163 -11.40 13.78 13.38
CA ASP A 163 -12.48 13.21 12.57
C ASP A 163 -12.04 11.98 11.77
N HIS A 164 -10.73 11.69 11.75
CA HIS A 164 -10.18 10.50 11.11
C HIS A 164 -10.56 9.22 11.86
N PRO A 165 -10.67 8.09 11.15
CA PRO A 165 -10.83 6.79 11.77
C PRO A 165 -9.69 6.43 12.74
N ILE A 166 -9.97 5.48 13.62
CA ILE A 166 -9.05 4.93 14.61
C ILE A 166 -9.06 3.40 14.56
N ALA A 167 -8.05 2.81 15.19
CA ALA A 167 -7.82 1.38 15.34
C ALA A 167 -7.83 0.66 13.99
N PRO A 168 -6.87 0.98 13.10
CA PRO A 168 -6.87 0.39 11.79
C PRO A 168 -6.66 -1.12 11.82
N ASN A 169 -7.54 -1.82 11.11
CA ASN A 169 -7.61 -3.28 11.14
C ASN A 169 -7.39 -3.94 9.79
N PHE A 170 -7.52 -3.20 8.70
CA PHE A 170 -7.32 -3.72 7.35
C PHE A 170 -6.62 -2.67 6.49
N PHE A 171 -5.48 -3.03 5.90
CA PHE A 171 -4.70 -2.18 5.00
C PHE A 171 -4.67 -2.78 3.61
N GLN A 172 -4.67 -1.91 2.60
CA GLN A 172 -4.58 -2.32 1.21
C GLN A 172 -3.62 -1.40 0.47
N GLU A 173 -2.72 -2.05 -0.27
CA GLU A 173 -1.78 -1.42 -1.19
C GLU A 173 -2.14 -1.84 -2.61
N ALA A 174 -2.40 -0.86 -3.46
CA ALA A 174 -2.68 -1.09 -4.88
C ALA A 174 -1.48 -0.61 -5.69
N LYS A 175 -1.41 -1.03 -6.95
CA LYS A 175 -0.40 -0.52 -7.88
C LYS A 175 -1.07 -0.25 -9.21
N GLY A 176 -0.60 0.79 -9.90
CA GLY A 176 -1.00 1.05 -11.29
C GLY A 176 -0.32 0.07 -12.25
N PRO A 177 -0.58 0.20 -13.57
CA PRO A 177 -0.08 -0.74 -14.60
C PRO A 177 1.44 -0.93 -14.61
N ASP A 178 2.18 0.15 -14.32
CA ASP A 178 3.65 0.13 -14.28
C ASP A 178 4.21 -0.13 -12.88
N GLY A 179 3.35 -0.35 -11.89
CA GLY A 179 3.73 -0.58 -10.50
C GLY A 179 4.16 -2.02 -10.25
N SER A 180 5.03 -2.22 -9.27
CA SER A 180 5.58 -3.53 -8.95
C SER A 180 4.74 -4.25 -7.89
N PRO A 181 4.21 -5.46 -8.17
CA PRO A 181 3.49 -6.25 -7.16
C PRO A 181 4.35 -6.54 -5.92
N ALA A 182 5.65 -6.78 -6.12
CA ALA A 182 6.58 -7.01 -5.01
C ALA A 182 6.77 -5.78 -4.11
N VAL A 183 6.61 -4.56 -4.65
CA VAL A 183 6.62 -3.33 -3.84
C VAL A 183 5.33 -3.24 -3.03
N ALA A 184 4.16 -3.50 -3.65
CA ALA A 184 2.87 -3.54 -2.96
C ALA A 184 2.88 -4.51 -1.78
N THR A 185 3.38 -5.73 -1.98
CA THR A 185 3.50 -6.73 -0.91
C THR A 185 4.35 -6.23 0.25
N ARG A 186 5.47 -5.57 -0.04
CA ARG A 186 6.36 -5.06 1.02
C ARG A 186 5.76 -3.87 1.77
N GLN A 187 5.01 -3.03 1.08
CA GLN A 187 4.28 -1.91 1.68
C GLN A 187 3.16 -2.44 2.59
N ALA A 188 2.34 -3.37 2.11
CA ALA A 188 1.29 -4.00 2.91
C ALA A 188 1.87 -4.67 4.17
N CYS A 189 2.97 -5.41 4.05
CA CYS A 189 3.65 -5.98 5.21
C CYS A 189 4.18 -4.92 6.19
N TYR A 190 4.63 -3.77 5.68
CA TYR A 190 5.11 -2.68 6.51
C TYR A 190 3.97 -2.01 7.28
N ASP A 191 2.86 -1.74 6.59
CA ASP A 191 1.66 -1.14 7.18
C ASP A 191 1.04 -2.06 8.24
N ASP A 192 0.96 -3.37 7.96
CA ASP A 192 0.53 -4.38 8.93
C ASP A 192 1.44 -4.40 10.17
N ALA A 193 2.77 -4.31 9.98
CA ALA A 193 3.72 -4.36 11.07
C ALA A 193 3.58 -3.15 12.02
N MET A 194 3.20 -1.98 11.51
CA MET A 194 2.98 -0.78 12.30
C MET A 194 1.82 -0.91 13.31
N ARG A 195 0.90 -1.88 13.13
CA ARG A 195 -0.15 -2.21 14.12
C ARG A 195 0.40 -2.94 15.36
N THR A 196 1.53 -3.61 15.22
CA THR A 196 2.03 -4.61 16.17
C THR A 196 2.53 -4.08 17.53
N PRO A 197 3.01 -2.83 17.69
CA PRO A 197 3.45 -2.34 19.01
C PRO A 197 2.34 -2.42 20.08
N GLY A 198 1.07 -2.35 19.68
CA GLY A 198 -0.08 -2.49 20.56
C GLY A 198 -0.51 -3.92 20.87
N ILE A 199 0.06 -4.96 20.26
CA ILE A 199 -0.39 -6.37 20.42
C ILE A 199 0.60 -7.18 21.28
N CYS A 200 1.91 -6.93 21.16
CA CYS A 200 2.92 -7.66 21.94
C CYS A 200 2.93 -7.29 23.43
N SER A 201 2.44 -6.11 23.81
CA SER A 201 2.29 -5.69 25.21
C SER A 201 1.20 -6.45 25.97
N TYR A 202 0.23 -7.06 25.27
CA TYR A 202 -0.90 -7.76 25.89
C TYR A 202 -0.74 -9.28 25.98
N GLN A 203 0.23 -9.87 25.27
CA GLN A 203 0.47 -11.33 25.30
C GLN A 203 1.55 -11.76 26.31
N SER A 204 2.08 -10.83 27.11
CA SER A 204 3.15 -11.08 28.09
C SER A 204 2.69 -10.97 29.55
N SER A 205 1.39 -11.08 29.82
CA SER A 205 0.82 -11.05 31.19
C SER A 205 0.13 -12.36 31.55
#